data_AF-A0A6V6ZP01-F1
#
_entry.id   AF-A0A6V6ZP01-F1
#
_cell.length_a   1.000
_cell.length_b   1.000
_cell.length_c   1.000
_cell.angle_alpha   90.00
_cell.angle_beta   90.00
_cell.angle_gamma   90.00
#
_symmetry.space_group_name_H-M   'P 1'
#
loop_
_entity.id
_entity.type
_entity.pdbx_description
1 polymer ?
#
loop_
_entity_poly.entity_id
_entity_poly.type
_entity_poly.pdbx_seq_one_letter_code
_entity_poly.pdbx_strand_id
1 'polypeptide(L)'
;MENGIGFFDIVWSIFWLFLMVAWFWVMISVVADVFRSKDLSGFGKAAWIAFVILVPWLGVLSYLIARGEKMHEHNVEAMNKIEEAQKDYIRSVATVSTADELERLAALKEKGVLTDEEFAAQKAKILSA
;
A
#
# COMPACT_ATOMS: atom_id res chain seq x y z
N MET A 1 32.91 -45.32 8.67
CA MET A 1 31.67 -44.74 8.12
C MET A 1 31.97 -43.28 7.87
N GLU A 2 32.34 -42.90 6.65
CA GLU A 2 32.47 -41.49 6.30
C GLU A 2 31.05 -40.92 6.21
N ASN A 3 30.58 -40.35 7.30
CA ASN A 3 29.38 -39.54 7.32
C ASN A 3 29.78 -38.13 6.82
N GLY A 4 30.27 -38.05 5.58
CA GLY A 4 30.52 -36.77 4.93
C GLY A 4 29.17 -36.12 4.68
N ILE A 5 29.01 -34.86 5.10
CA ILE A 5 27.78 -34.10 4.87
C ILE A 5 27.57 -34.02 3.35
N GLY A 6 26.59 -34.75 2.84
CA GLY A 6 26.28 -34.80 1.42
C GLY A 6 25.65 -33.49 0.95
N PHE A 7 25.70 -33.22 -0.35
CA PHE A 7 25.01 -32.05 -0.94
C PHE A 7 23.53 -32.00 -0.53
N PHE A 8 22.85 -33.14 -0.51
CA PHE A 8 21.45 -33.23 -0.09
C PHE A 8 21.27 -32.92 1.40
N ASP A 9 22.20 -33.31 2.28
CA ASP A 9 22.14 -32.97 3.71
C ASP A 9 22.26 -31.46 3.93
N ILE A 10 23.13 -30.80 3.16
CA ILE A 10 23.28 -29.34 3.20
C ILE A 10 21.99 -28.65 2.73
N VAL A 11 21.46 -29.03 1.56
CA VAL A 11 20.20 -28.45 1.05
C VAL A 11 19.05 -28.69 2.03
N TRP A 12 18.96 -29.89 2.61
CA TRP A 12 17.93 -30.23 3.58
C TRP A 12 18.06 -29.43 4.87
N SER A 13 19.28 -29.21 5.37
CA SER A 13 19.53 -28.37 6.54
C SER A 13 19.16 -26.90 6.31
N ILE A 14 19.48 -26.35 5.13
CA ILE A 14 19.10 -24.98 4.75
C ILE A 14 17.58 -24.86 4.63
N PHE A 15 16.92 -25.87 4.05
CA PHE A 15 15.46 -25.91 3.96
C PHE A 15 14.81 -25.91 5.35
N TRP A 16 15.31 -26.73 6.28
CA TRP A 16 14.82 -26.73 7.67
C TRP A 16 15.09 -25.41 8.39
N LEU A 17 16.25 -24.79 8.18
CA LEU A 17 16.57 -23.47 8.71
C LEU A 17 15.60 -22.41 8.16
N PHE A 18 15.34 -22.43 6.86
CA PHE A 18 14.37 -21.56 6.21
C PHE A 18 12.97 -21.75 6.81
N LEU A 19 12.49 -23.00 6.96
CA LEU A 19 11.20 -23.29 7.58
C LEU A 19 11.13 -22.79 9.03
N MET A 20 12.21 -22.95 9.79
CA MET A 20 12.28 -22.44 11.17
C MET A 20 12.15 -20.90 11.19
N VAL A 21 12.90 -20.20 10.34
CA VAL A 21 12.83 -18.73 10.25
C VAL A 21 11.45 -18.28 9.76
N ALA A 22 10.92 -18.91 8.72
CA ALA A 22 9.59 -18.64 8.19
C ALA A 22 8.50 -18.88 9.26
N TRP A 23 8.65 -19.93 10.08
CA TRP A 23 7.74 -20.21 11.18
C TRP A 23 7.71 -19.09 12.23
N PHE A 24 8.89 -18.64 12.69
CA PHE A 24 8.97 -17.49 13.59
C PHE A 24 8.41 -16.23 12.95
N TRP A 25 8.67 -16.01 11.67
CA TRP A 25 8.13 -14.87 10.92
C TRP A 25 6.60 -14.85 10.89
N VAL A 26 5.97 -16.01 10.64
CA VAL A 26 4.51 -16.16 10.68
C VAL A 26 3.97 -15.87 12.08
N MET A 27 4.60 -16.40 13.13
CA MET A 27 4.18 -16.15 14.51
C MET A 27 4.25 -14.65 14.88
N ILE A 28 5.34 -13.98 14.53
CA ILE A 28 5.49 -12.52 14.74
C ILE A 28 4.44 -11.75 13.94
N SER A 29 4.20 -12.15 12.68
CA SER A 29 3.21 -11.50 11.82
C SER A 29 1.79 -11.61 12.40
N VAL A 30 1.41 -12.78 12.91
CA VAL A 30 0.11 -12.98 13.58
C VAL A 30 0.01 -12.11 14.83
N VAL A 31 1.05 -12.09 15.67
CA VAL A 31 1.07 -11.24 16.87
C VAL A 31 0.95 -9.75 16.50
N ALA A 32 1.70 -9.28 15.52
CA ALA A 32 1.63 -7.90 15.03
C ALA A 32 0.23 -7.55 14.50
N ASP A 33 -0.40 -8.48 13.77
CA ASP A 33 -1.75 -8.28 13.24
C ASP A 33 -2.81 -8.25 14.36
N VAL A 34 -2.69 -9.12 15.37
CA VAL A 34 -3.52 -9.07 16.59
C VAL A 34 -3.41 -7.71 17.27
N PHE A 35 -2.19 -7.16 17.41
CA PHE A 35 -1.98 -5.84 18.01
C PHE A 35 -2.59 -4.72 17.17
N ARG A 36 -2.40 -4.75 15.84
CA ARG A 36 -2.93 -3.75 14.90
C ARG A 36 -4.45 -3.75 14.81
N SER A 37 -5.07 -4.90 15.04
CA SER A 37 -6.51 -5.05 14.98
C SER A 37 -7.23 -4.21 16.05
N LYS A 38 -8.17 -3.37 15.60
CA LYS A 38 -8.92 -2.43 16.45
C LYS A 38 -10.21 -3.02 17.02
N ASP A 39 -10.63 -4.16 16.48
CA ASP A 39 -11.83 -4.92 16.83
C ASP A 39 -11.65 -5.86 18.04
N LEU A 40 -10.40 -6.14 18.46
CA LEU A 40 -10.15 -6.92 19.67
C LEU A 40 -9.95 -6.02 20.89
N SER A 41 -10.70 -6.30 21.96
CA SER A 41 -10.44 -5.76 23.28
C SER A 41 -9.06 -6.21 23.79
N GLY A 42 -8.46 -5.47 24.73
CA GLY A 42 -7.13 -5.80 25.27
C GLY A 42 -7.05 -7.22 25.84
N PHE A 43 -8.13 -7.71 26.45
CA PHE A 43 -8.24 -9.08 26.92
C PHE A 43 -8.26 -10.11 25.77
N GLY A 44 -9.00 -9.82 24.70
CA GLY A 44 -9.03 -10.66 23.50
C GLY A 44 -7.64 -10.80 22.87
N LYS A 45 -6.86 -9.70 22.83
CA LYS A 45 -5.46 -9.73 22.36
C LYS A 45 -4.59 -10.62 23.25
N ALA A 46 -4.68 -10.47 24.56
CA ALA A 46 -3.89 -11.26 25.52
C ALA A 46 -4.20 -12.76 25.43
N ALA A 47 -5.48 -13.13 25.37
CA ALA A 47 -5.90 -14.52 25.20
C ALA A 47 -5.38 -15.12 23.89
N TRP A 48 -5.42 -14.35 22.80
CA TRP A 48 -4.94 -14.82 21.51
C TRP A 48 -3.43 -15.02 21.47
N ILE A 49 -2.67 -14.09 22.04
CA ILE A 49 -1.21 -14.21 22.15
C ILE A 49 -0.84 -15.42 23.01
N ALA A 50 -1.51 -15.60 24.16
CA ALA A 50 -1.30 -16.78 25.01
C ALA A 50 -1.61 -18.08 24.24
N PHE A 51 -2.67 -18.12 23.44
CA PHE A 51 -3.03 -19.27 22.63
C PHE A 51 -1.99 -19.59 21.56
N VAL A 52 -1.45 -18.57 20.88
CA VAL A 52 -0.36 -18.72 19.88
C VAL A 52 0.95 -19.19 20.55
N ILE A 53 1.24 -18.77 21.79
CA ILE A 53 2.45 -19.21 22.50
C ILE A 53 2.31 -20.67 22.97
N LEU A 54 1.16 -21.03 23.54
CA LEU A 54 0.93 -22.35 24.12
C LEU A 54 0.72 -23.42 23.06
N VAL A 55 0.00 -23.09 21.99
CA VAL A 55 -0.29 -24.02 20.90
C VAL A 55 -0.07 -23.34 19.55
N PRO A 56 1.20 -23.16 19.13
CA PRO A 56 1.55 -22.33 17.97
C PRO A 56 0.84 -22.69 16.67
N TRP A 57 0.79 -23.97 16.33
CA TRP A 57 0.13 -24.46 15.11
C TRP A 57 -1.38 -24.18 15.12
N LEU A 58 -2.07 -24.48 16.23
CA LEU A 58 -3.50 -24.21 16.34
C LEU A 58 -3.80 -22.72 16.43
N GLY A 59 -2.96 -21.95 17.12
CA GLY A 59 -3.12 -20.51 17.27
C GLY A 59 -3.02 -19.77 15.95
N VAL A 60 -2.00 -20.08 15.15
CA VAL A 60 -1.81 -19.49 13.82
C VAL A 60 -2.93 -19.91 12.86
N LEU A 61 -3.26 -21.22 12.79
CA LEU A 61 -4.33 -21.70 11.89
C LEU A 61 -5.71 -21.14 12.27
N SER A 62 -6.05 -21.14 13.57
CA SER A 62 -7.30 -20.57 14.04
C SER A 62 -7.38 -19.07 13.75
N TYR A 63 -6.26 -18.36 13.85
CA TYR A 63 -6.19 -16.94 13.49
C TYR A 63 -6.49 -16.72 12.00
N LEU A 64 -5.82 -17.49 11.13
CA LEU A 64 -6.02 -17.39 9.68
C LEU A 64 -7.45 -17.71 9.26
N ILE A 65 -8.10 -18.70 9.90
CA ILE A 65 -9.51 -19.03 9.63
C ILE A 65 -10.43 -17.92 10.13
N ALA A 66 -10.22 -17.43 11.35
CA ALA A 66 -11.08 -16.41 11.95
C ALA A 66 -10.95 -15.02 11.30
N ARG A 67 -9.81 -14.73 10.65
CA ARG A 67 -9.46 -13.38 10.19
C ARG A 67 -8.88 -13.29 8.79
N GLY A 68 -8.91 -14.37 8.01
CA GLY A 68 -8.42 -14.40 6.63
C GLY A 68 -9.07 -13.35 5.72
N GLU A 69 -10.35 -13.03 5.94
CA GLU A 69 -11.08 -12.01 5.16
C GLU A 69 -10.56 -10.58 5.41
N LYS A 70 -10.08 -10.25 6.61
CA LYS A 70 -9.67 -8.87 6.96
C LYS A 70 -8.35 -8.43 6.31
N MET A 71 -7.56 -9.37 5.77
CA MET A 71 -6.38 -9.02 4.98
C MET A 71 -6.74 -8.35 3.65
N HIS A 72 -7.91 -8.61 3.09
CA HIS A 72 -8.32 -8.04 1.82
C HIS A 72 -8.87 -6.61 1.98
N GLU A 73 -9.65 -6.38 3.04
CA GLU A 73 -10.34 -5.11 3.28
C GLU A 73 -9.38 -3.98 3.65
N HIS A 74 -8.33 -4.28 4.43
CA HIS A 74 -7.32 -3.30 4.82
C HIS A 74 -6.41 -2.86 3.66
N ASN A 75 -6.17 -3.72 2.67
CA ASN A 75 -5.40 -3.35 1.48
C ASN A 75 -6.19 -2.37 0.59
N VAL A 76 -7.51 -2.55 0.48
CA VAL A 76 -8.38 -1.64 -0.28
C VAL A 76 -8.44 -0.26 0.39
N GLU A 77 -8.61 -0.19 1.72
CA GLU A 77 -8.58 1.10 2.43
C GLU A 77 -7.23 1.82 2.33
N ALA A 78 -6.12 1.09 2.41
CA ALA A 78 -4.78 1.67 2.27
C ALA A 78 -4.53 2.20 0.84
N MET A 79 -4.98 1.45 -0.17
CA MET A 79 -4.92 1.89 -1.56
C MET A 79 -5.78 3.13 -1.81
N ASN A 80 -7.01 3.16 -1.29
CA ASN A 80 -7.92 4.30 -1.44
C ASN A 80 -7.32 5.58 -0.83
N LYS A 81 -6.68 5.50 0.34
CA LYS A 81 -6.01 6.66 0.96
C LYS A 81 -4.81 7.16 0.16
N ILE A 82 -4.05 6.25 -0.44
CA ILE A 82 -2.92 6.63 -1.31
C ILE A 82 -3.46 7.29 -2.59
N GLU A 83 -4.55 6.77 -3.15
CA GLU A 83 -5.19 7.33 -4.33
C GLU A 83 -5.78 8.72 -4.07
N GLU A 84 -6.45 8.93 -2.92
CA GLU A 84 -6.92 10.26 -2.50
C GLU A 84 -5.75 11.24 -2.33
N ALA A 85 -4.69 10.84 -1.62
CA ALA A 85 -3.51 11.70 -1.44
C ALA A 85 -2.83 12.05 -2.78
N GLN A 86 -2.79 11.12 -3.73
CA GLN A 86 -2.29 11.38 -5.08
C GLN A 86 -3.21 12.32 -5.86
N LYS A 87 -4.52 12.14 -5.79
CA LYS A 87 -5.50 13.03 -6.44
C LYS A 87 -5.40 14.46 -5.92
N ASP A 88 -5.24 14.63 -4.60
CA ASP A 88 -5.06 15.95 -3.99
C ASP A 88 -3.73 16.59 -4.40
N TYR A 89 -2.64 15.81 -4.43
CA TYR A 89 -1.36 16.29 -4.95
C TYR A 89 -1.47 16.72 -6.41
N ILE A 90 -2.04 15.87 -7.29
CA ILE A 90 -2.27 16.20 -8.70
C ILE A 90 -3.13 17.44 -8.83
N ARG A 91 -4.22 17.57 -8.07
CA ARG A 91 -5.06 18.78 -8.08
C ARG A 91 -4.28 20.02 -7.68
N SER A 92 -3.39 19.92 -6.68
CA SER A 92 -2.57 21.05 -6.22
C SER A 92 -1.54 21.50 -7.27
N VAL A 93 -0.93 20.57 -8.00
CA VAL A 93 0.07 20.89 -9.05
C VAL A 93 -0.57 21.16 -10.42
N ALA A 94 -1.75 20.63 -10.68
CA ALA A 94 -2.52 20.86 -11.90
C ALA A 94 -3.39 22.12 -11.84
N THR A 95 -3.32 22.89 -10.74
CA THR A 95 -3.79 24.29 -10.73
C THR A 95 -2.90 25.09 -11.69
N VAL A 96 -3.23 25.03 -12.99
CA VAL A 96 -2.64 25.91 -13.99
C VAL A 96 -3.03 27.32 -13.59
N SER A 97 -2.05 28.19 -13.35
CA SER A 97 -2.37 29.56 -12.99
C SER A 97 -3.03 30.25 -14.20
N THR A 98 -3.95 31.18 -13.95
CA THR A 98 -4.53 32.01 -15.01
C THR A 98 -3.45 32.74 -15.81
N ALA A 99 -2.28 33.02 -15.21
CA ALA A 99 -1.11 33.55 -15.91
C ALA A 99 -0.50 32.54 -16.89
N ASP A 100 -0.34 31.27 -16.51
CA ASP A 100 0.17 30.20 -17.39
C ASP A 100 -0.78 29.92 -18.56
N GLU A 101 -2.10 30.00 -18.34
CA GLU A 101 -3.09 29.86 -19.42
C GLU A 101 -3.01 31.01 -20.42
N LEU A 102 -2.85 32.25 -19.94
CA LEU A 102 -2.68 33.43 -20.78
C LEU A 102 -1.36 33.40 -21.57
N GLU A 103 -0.28 32.89 -20.96
CA GLU A 103 1.02 32.73 -21.63
C GLU A 103 0.95 31.70 -22.77
N ARG A 104 0.29 30.55 -22.54
CA ARG A 104 0.05 29.55 -23.59
C ARG A 104 -0.84 30.09 -24.72
N LEU A 105 -1.89 30.84 -24.37
CA LEU A 105 -2.77 31.48 -25.34
C LEU A 105 -2.01 32.48 -26.23
N ALA A 106 -1.09 33.27 -25.64
CA ALA A 106 -0.22 34.19 -26.38
C ALA A 106 0.73 33.45 -27.32
N ALA A 107 1.34 32.35 -26.87
CA ALA A 107 2.22 31.53 -27.69
C ALA A 107 1.50 30.87 -28.88
N LEU A 108 0.22 30.48 -28.74
CA LEU A 108 -0.58 29.94 -29.85
C LEU A 108 -0.93 31.00 -30.90
N LYS A 109 -1.18 32.24 -30.46
CA LYS A 109 -1.37 33.39 -31.34
C LYS A 109 -0.09 33.69 -32.13
N GLU A 110 1.06 33.71 -31.45
CA GLU A 110 2.36 34.00 -32.09
C GLU A 110 2.74 32.95 -33.13
N LYS A 111 2.35 31.68 -32.91
CA LYS A 111 2.50 30.60 -33.89
C LYS A 111 1.52 30.68 -35.07
N GLY A 112 0.63 31.68 -35.10
CA GLY A 112 -0.38 31.85 -36.14
C GLY A 112 -1.49 30.80 -36.12
N VAL A 113 -1.65 30.05 -35.01
CA VAL A 113 -2.69 29.02 -34.85
C VAL A 113 -4.04 29.65 -34.52
N LEU A 114 -4.03 30.84 -33.90
CA LEU A 114 -5.22 31.60 -33.50
C LEU A 114 -5.27 32.94 -34.24
N THR A 115 -6.47 33.30 -34.69
CA THR A 115 -6.74 34.65 -35.19
C THR A 115 -6.87 35.66 -34.06
N ASP A 116 -6.78 36.96 -34.37
CA ASP A 116 -6.89 38.03 -33.36
C ASP A 116 -8.25 38.02 -32.63
N GLU A 117 -9.33 37.73 -33.35
CA GLU A 117 -10.67 37.64 -32.77
C GLU A 117 -10.81 36.44 -31.83
N GLU A 118 -10.30 35.26 -32.22
CA GLU A 118 -10.34 34.06 -31.39
C GLU A 118 -9.47 34.21 -30.14
N PHE A 119 -8.30 34.85 -30.27
CA PHE A 119 -7.44 35.16 -29.14
C PHE A 119 -8.15 36.10 -28.14
N ALA A 120 -8.77 37.17 -28.62
CA ALA A 120 -9.47 38.13 -27.76
C ALA A 120 -10.66 37.48 -27.03
N ALA A 121 -11.44 36.65 -27.73
CA ALA A 121 -12.56 35.92 -27.14
C ALA A 121 -12.12 34.94 -26.04
N GLN A 122 -11.04 34.18 -26.27
CA GLN A 122 -10.53 33.23 -25.26
C GLN A 122 -9.87 33.93 -24.08
N LYS A 123 -9.15 35.03 -24.32
CA LYS A 123 -8.55 35.85 -23.25
C LYS A 123 -9.61 36.42 -22.30
N ALA A 124 -10.71 36.92 -22.84
CA ALA A 124 -11.83 37.43 -22.03
C ALA A 124 -12.47 36.33 -21.18
N LYS A 125 -12.56 35.11 -21.71
CA LYS A 125 -13.10 33.95 -20.98
C LYS A 125 -12.21 33.52 -19.82
N ILE A 126 -10.89 33.51 -19.99
CA ILE A 126 -9.92 33.16 -18.94
C ILE A 126 -9.90 34.23 -17.83
N LEU A 127 -10.03 35.52 -18.20
CA LEU A 127 -10.03 36.64 -17.24
C LEU A 127 -11.35 36.82 -16.47
N SER A 128 -12.42 36.12 -16.86
CA SER A 128 -13.74 36.19 -16.22
C SER A 128 -14.09 34.96 -15.39
N ALA A 129 -13.22 33.94 -15.38
CA ALA A 129 -13.30 32.76 -14.53
C ALA A 129 -12.68 33.03 -13.16
#